data_AF-M0LPD9-F1
#
_entry.id   AF-M0LPD9-F1
#
_cell.length_a   1.000
_cell.length_b   1.000
_cell.length_c   1.000
_cell.angle_alpha   90.00
_cell.angle_beta   90.00
_cell.angle_gamma   90.00
#
_symmetry.space_group_name_H-M   'P 1'
#
loop_
_entity.id
_entity.type
_entity.pdbx_description
1 polymer ?
#
loop_
_entity_poly.entity_id
_entity_poly.type
_entity_poly.pdbx_seq_one_letter_code
_entity_poly.pdbx_strand_id
1 'polypeptide(L)' 'MISFPVEVITAFHPAAVGFLWRHGVDLLDLPLWEFFEYVVSDRVTTEALSLEPFEVVVTFTIDDETLRLEVDGPGSVRPV' A
#
# COMPACT_ATOMS: atom_id res chain seq x y z
N MET A 1 17.55 -7.46 -10.73
CA MET A 1 16.11 -7.21 -10.57
C MET A 1 15.90 -6.80 -9.12
N ILE A 2 15.38 -5.60 -8.88
CA ILE A 2 15.07 -5.14 -7.52
C ILE A 2 13.61 -5.50 -7.28
N SER A 3 13.32 -6.18 -6.17
CA SER A 3 11.97 -6.46 -5.71
C SER A 3 11.69 -5.60 -4.48
N PHE A 4 10.48 -5.04 -4.41
CA PHE A 4 10.01 -4.31 -3.25
C PHE A 4 8.85 -5.08 -2.60
N PRO A 5 8.65 -4.92 -1.28
CA PRO A 5 7.42 -5.36 -0.63
C PRO A 5 6.18 -4.78 -1.33
N VAL A 6 5.08 -5.52 -1.34
CA VAL A 6 3.86 -5.14 -2.07
C VAL A 6 3.23 -3.85 -1.51
N GLU A 7 3.45 -3.59 -0.23
CA GLU A 7 3.07 -2.36 0.46
C GLU A 7 3.72 -1.13 -0.17
N VAL A 8 4.99 -1.25 -0.58
CA VAL A 8 5.71 -0.16 -1.25
C VAL A 8 5.12 0.09 -2.63
N ILE A 9 4.90 -0.98 -3.41
CA ILE A 9 4.34 -0.85 -4.76
C ILE A 9 2.95 -0.21 -4.72
N THR A 10 2.12 -0.60 -3.76
CA THR A 10 0.78 -0.05 -3.59
C THR A 10 0.79 1.38 -3.06
N ALA A 11 1.70 1.76 -2.17
CA ALA A 11 1.81 3.12 -1.66
C ALA A 11 2.07 4.16 -2.77
N PHE A 12 2.83 3.77 -3.80
CA PHE A 12 3.10 4.64 -4.97
C PHE A 12 2.00 4.63 -6.03
N HIS A 13 0.91 3.88 -5.85
CA HIS A 13 -0.27 4.01 -6.71
C HIS A 13 -0.95 5.37 -6.49
N PRO A 14 -1.41 6.08 -7.54
CA PRO A 14 -1.97 7.44 -7.40
C PRO A 14 -3.10 7.58 -6.37
N ALA A 15 -3.92 6.55 -6.20
CA ALA A 15 -4.97 6.54 -5.18
C ALA A 15 -4.39 6.53 -3.75
N ALA A 16 -3.32 5.76 -3.49
CA ALA A 16 -2.66 5.73 -2.19
C ALA A 16 -1.90 7.02 -1.92
N VAL A 17 -1.15 7.54 -2.91
CA VAL A 17 -0.47 8.84 -2.78
C VAL A 17 -1.48 9.93 -2.43
N GLY A 18 -2.59 10.01 -3.15
CA GLY A 18 -3.64 10.99 -2.88
C GLY A 18 -4.33 10.78 -1.53
N PHE A 19 -4.52 9.53 -1.09
CA PHE A 19 -5.07 9.22 0.23
C PHE A 19 -4.11 9.68 1.34
N LEU A 20 -2.86 9.21 1.33
CA LEU A 20 -1.82 9.57 2.29
C LEU A 20 -1.63 11.08 2.40
N TRP A 21 -1.59 11.78 1.25
CA TRP A 21 -1.45 13.23 1.22
C TRP A 21 -2.61 13.97 1.91
N ARG A 22 -3.86 13.49 1.74
CA ARG A 22 -5.03 14.07 2.44
C ARG A 22 -4.95 13.90 3.96
N HIS A 23 -4.25 12.86 4.43
CA HIS A 23 -3.99 12.61 5.84
C HIS A 23 -2.65 13.19 6.32
N GLY A 24 -2.04 14.10 5.56
CA GLY A 24 -0.81 14.81 5.97
C GLY A 24 0.48 14.00 5.83
N VAL A 25 0.45 12.89 5.10
CA VAL A 25 1.62 12.05 4.81
C VAL A 25 2.08 12.31 3.37
N ASP A 26 3.19 13.04 3.22
CA ASP A 26 3.83 13.21 1.92
C ASP A 26 4.78 12.04 1.64
N LEU A 27 4.29 11.04 0.90
CA LEU A 27 5.08 9.84 0.58
C LEU A 27 6.36 10.15 -0.23
N LEU A 28 6.38 11.23 -1.01
CA LEU A 28 7.52 11.56 -1.87
C LEU A 28 8.69 12.18 -1.10
N ASP A 29 8.38 12.83 0.02
CA ASP A 29 9.38 13.37 0.96
C ASP A 29 9.62 12.44 2.16
N LEU A 30 8.81 11.40 2.34
CA LEU A 30 8.96 10.41 3.42
C LEU A 30 10.06 9.40 3.09
N PRO A 31 11.07 9.22 3.95
CA PRO A 31 12.04 8.15 3.77
C PRO A 31 11.40 6.77 3.78
N LEU A 32 11.85 5.87 2.90
CA LEU A 32 11.27 4.53 2.77
C LEU A 32 11.28 3.74 4.09
N TRP A 33 12.31 3.92 4.94
CA TRP A 33 12.35 3.25 6.25
C TRP A 33 11.28 3.76 7.21
N GLU A 34 10.89 5.04 7.14
CA GLU A 34 9.80 5.61 7.92
C GLU A 34 8.43 5.17 7.40
N PHE A 35 8.30 4.91 6.10
CA PHE A 35 7.08 4.29 5.57
C PHE A 35 6.80 2.92 6.22
N PHE A 36 7.82 2.15 6.57
CA PHE A 36 7.62 0.87 7.24
C PHE A 36 7.03 1.00 8.65
N GLU A 37 7.10 2.17 9.29
CA GLU A 37 6.39 2.41 10.56
C GLU A 37 4.87 2.23 10.41
N TYR A 38 4.31 2.55 9.24
CA TYR A 38 2.89 2.32 8.95
C TYR A 38 2.57 0.83 8.81
N VAL A 39 3.51 0.04 8.27
CA VAL A 39 3.36 -1.42 8.15
C VAL A 39 3.45 -2.07 9.52
N VAL A 40 4.47 -1.74 10.33
CA VAL A 40 4.64 -2.36 11.66
C VAL A 40 3.60 -1.90 12.70
N SER A 41 2.93 -0.78 12.45
CA SER A 41 1.81 -0.29 13.29
C SER A 41 0.43 -0.70 12.78
N ASP A 42 0.35 -1.67 11.86
CA ASP A 42 -0.90 -2.17 11.26
C ASP A 42 -1.75 -1.08 10.56
N ARG A 43 -1.17 0.08 10.24
CA ARG A 43 -1.81 1.11 9.41
C ARG A 43 -1.76 0.75 7.94
N VAL A 44 -0.81 -0.07 7.52
CA VAL A 44 -0.76 -0.68 6.19
C VAL A 44 -0.69 -2.18 6.39
N THR A 45 -1.75 -2.88 6.01
CA THR A 45 -1.85 -4.33 6.16
C THR A 45 -2.02 -5.00 4.80
N THR A 46 -1.51 -6.23 4.69
CA THR A 46 -1.57 -7.02 3.46
C THR A 46 -2.29 -8.34 3.73
N GLU A 47 -3.30 -8.63 2.92
CA GLU A 47 -4.05 -9.89 2.93
C GLU A 47 -3.79 -10.63 1.60
N ALA A 48 -3.28 -11.86 1.68
CA ALA A 48 -3.12 -12.71 0.50
C ALA A 48 -4.40 -13.50 0.23
N LEU A 49 -5.04 -13.24 -0.92
CA LEU A 49 -6.25 -13.92 -1.36
C LEU A 49 -5.92 -15.22 -2.12
N SER A 50 -4.91 -15.15 -2.99
CA SER A 50 -4.37 -16.27 -3.74
C SER A 50 -2.90 -16.04 -4.05
N LEU A 51 -2.10 -17.10 -4.11
CA LEU A 51 -0.70 -17.03 -4.53
C LEU A 51 -0.51 -17.48 -5.99
N GLU A 52 -1.48 -18.23 -6.54
CA GLU A 52 -1.47 -18.76 -7.91
C GLU A 52 -2.91 -18.81 -8.47
N PRO A 53 -3.38 -17.75 -9.17
CA PRO A 53 -2.66 -16.52 -9.49
C PRO A 53 -2.41 -15.66 -8.25
N PHE A 54 -1.34 -14.84 -8.28
CA PHE A 54 -1.03 -13.91 -7.20
C PHE A 54 -2.11 -12.82 -7.13
N GLU A 55 -2.80 -12.75 -6.00
CA GLU A 55 -3.87 -11.81 -5.69
C GLU A 55 -3.76 -11.41 -4.23
N VAL A 56 -3.51 -10.14 -3.96
CA VAL A 56 -3.43 -9.60 -2.60
C VAL A 56 -4.22 -8.32 -2.49
N VAL A 57 -4.68 -8.01 -1.28
CA VAL A 57 -5.31 -6.73 -0.94
C VAL A 57 -4.42 -6.03 0.08
N VAL A 58 -4.01 -4.80 -0.23
CA VAL A 58 -3.33 -3.92 0.71
C VAL A 58 -4.35 -2.90 1.23
N THR A 59 -4.45 -2.77 2.54
CA THR A 59 -5.36 -1.83 3.21
C THR A 59 -4.55 -0.77 3.95
N PHE A 60 -4.80 0.49 3.61
CA PHE A 60 -4.28 1.66 4.31
C PHE A 60 -5.35 2.15 5.28
N THR A 61 -5.02 2.35 6.56
CA THR A 61 -5.91 2.86 7.61
C THR A 61 -5.25 4.04 8.30
N ILE A 62 -5.81 5.24 8.09
CA ILE A 62 -5.31 6.49 8.68
C ILE A 62 -6.51 7.29 9.21
N ASP A 63 -6.47 7.71 10.47
CA ASP A 63 -7.54 8.47 11.13
C ASP A 63 -8.95 7.86 10.92
N ASP A 64 -9.05 6.54 11.07
CA ASP A 64 -10.27 5.73 10.86
C ASP A 64 -10.82 5.70 9.40
N GLU A 65 -10.18 6.38 8.44
CA GLU A 65 -10.47 6.23 7.01
C GLU A 65 -9.65 5.06 6.44
N THR A 66 -10.24 4.34 5.48
CA THR A 66 -9.58 3.20 4.83
C THR A 66 -9.53 3.34 3.32
N LEU A 67 -8.40 2.95 2.74
CA LEU A 67 -8.23 2.73 1.31
C LEU A 67 -7.79 1.28 1.09
N ARG A 68 -8.51 0.56 0.23
CA ARG A 68 -8.16 -0.82 -0.15
C ARG A 68 -7.71 -0.85 -1.60
N LEU A 69 -6.57 -1.49 -1.84
CA LEU A 69 -5.99 -1.67 -3.17
C LEU A 69 -5.75 -3.15 -3.42
N GLU A 70 -6.32 -3.66 -4.51
CA GLU A 70 -6.01 -4.99 -5.03
C GLU A 70 -4.72 -4.94 -5.86
N VAL A 71 -3.91 -5.98 -5.72
CA VAL A 71 -2.73 -6.22 -6.55
C VAL A 71 -2.82 -7.62 -7.16
N ASP A 72 -2.63 -7.70 -8.48
CA ASP A 72 -2.62 -8.97 -9.21
C ASP A 72 -1.20 -9.36 -9.67
N GLY A 73 -1.05 -10.59 -10.18
CA GLY A 73 0.23 -11.20 -10.58
C GLY A 73 1.13 -10.45 -11.58
N PRO A 74 0.63 -9.56 -12.46
CA PRO A 74 1.49 -8.65 -13.22
C PRO A 74 1.90 -7.38 -12.45
N GLY A 75 1.45 -7.20 -11.21
CA GLY A 75 1.69 -6.01 -10.39
C GLY A 75 0.74 -4.85 -10.71
N SER A 76 -0.40 -5.09 -11.35
CA SER A 76 -1.41 -4.05 -11.54
C SER A 76 -2.06 -3.77 -10.19
N VAL A 77 -2.17 -2.49 -9.85
CA VAL A 77 -2.79 -2.02 -8.61
C VAL A 77 -4.09 -1.30 -8.95
N ARG A 78 -5.18 -1.63 -8.26
CA ARG A 78 -6.48 -0.98 -8.47
C ARG A 78 -7.25 -0.76 -7.15
N PRO A 79 -7.99 0.34 -7.01
CA PRO A 79 -8.94 0.50 -5.91
C PRO A 79 -10.02 -0.58 -5.95
N VAL A 80 -10.43 -1.04 -4.77
CA VAL A 80 -11.61 -1.90 -4.56
C VAL A 80 -12.89 -1.06 -4.59
#